data_AF-A0AAU5QUX9-F1
#
_entry.id   AF-A0AAU5QUX9-F1
#
_cell.length_a   1.000
_cell.length_b   1.000
_cell.length_c   1.000
_cell.angle_alpha   90.00
_cell.angle_beta   90.00
_cell.angle_gamma   90.00
#
_symmetry.space_group_name_H-M   'P 1'
#
loop_
_entity.id
_entity.type
_entity.pdbx_description
1 polymer ?
#
loop_
_entity_poly.entity_id
_entity_poly.type
_entity_poly.pdbx_seq_one_letter_code
_entity_poly.pdbx_strand_id
1 'polypeptide(L)'
;MHEAPSAVREQTIRADVRPSLAERRKAALRVEIAAEAVRLFASHGVTRTTGEQIARAVGISSRTLWRHFPTKESCVLPLLSAGLEFAIEQLRQWPADMGLLDFVTRSLRSGELPDVAPVILDLIRMTSTDPALRAVWLQAHDDALPVLGQLLADRSGVSADDLRIRVHAATFNGALRAASEDFARQYAEEPGASGSEIATCLLAALRAASEGLPY
;
A
#
# COMPACT_ATOMS: atom_id res chain seq x y z
N MET A 1 -17.37 -61.22 -3.42
CA MET A 1 -17.48 -60.39 -4.63
C MET A 1 -17.96 -59.00 -4.24
N HIS A 2 -17.04 -58.14 -3.80
CA HIS A 2 -17.09 -56.69 -3.98
C HIS A 2 -15.70 -56.12 -3.64
N GLU A 3 -14.85 -56.04 -4.68
CA GLU A 3 -13.82 -55.00 -4.84
C GLU A 3 -14.49 -53.62 -4.71
N ALA A 4 -13.89 -52.50 -4.34
CA ALA A 4 -12.58 -52.05 -3.88
C ALA A 4 -12.82 -50.63 -3.29
N PRO A 5 -11.90 -50.07 -2.49
CA PRO A 5 -12.03 -48.79 -1.81
C PRO A 5 -11.61 -47.62 -2.71
N SER A 6 -12.15 -46.41 -2.48
CA SER A 6 -11.56 -45.19 -3.06
C SER A 6 -11.81 -43.97 -2.18
N ALA A 7 -11.07 -43.93 -1.07
CA ALA A 7 -10.81 -42.72 -0.29
C ALA A 7 -9.36 -42.30 -0.53
N VAL A 8 -9.01 -41.87 -1.75
CA VAL A 8 -7.73 -41.20 -2.04
C VAL A 8 -7.91 -40.31 -3.27
N ARG A 9 -7.62 -39.00 -3.11
CA ARG A 9 -7.26 -37.97 -4.12
C ARG A 9 -8.12 -36.71 -4.14
N GLU A 10 -8.13 -35.96 -3.04
CA GLU A 10 -8.28 -34.48 -3.09
C GLU A 10 -7.23 -33.76 -2.22
N GLN A 11 -6.12 -34.45 -1.91
CA GLN A 11 -4.89 -33.80 -1.47
C GLN A 11 -3.99 -33.64 -2.70
N THR A 12 -3.35 -32.47 -2.83
CA THR A 12 -2.57 -31.94 -3.99
C THR A 12 -3.47 -31.01 -4.82
N ILE A 13 -3.51 -29.68 -4.64
CA ILE A 13 -2.42 -28.71 -4.56
C ILE A 13 -2.88 -27.52 -3.68
N ARG A 14 -2.57 -27.51 -2.38
CA ARG A 14 -2.34 -26.22 -1.70
C ARG A 14 -0.92 -25.82 -2.10
N ALA A 15 -0.81 -25.10 -3.22
CA ALA A 15 0.47 -24.54 -3.65
C ALA A 15 0.95 -23.64 -2.50
N ASP A 16 2.13 -23.98 -1.99
CA ASP A 16 2.90 -23.16 -1.06
C ASP A 16 2.93 -21.72 -1.61
N VAL A 17 2.31 -20.78 -0.89
CA VAL A 17 2.11 -19.37 -1.30
C VAL A 17 3.44 -18.63 -1.13
N ARG A 18 4.48 -19.13 -1.77
CA ARG A 18 5.80 -18.49 -1.82
C ARG A 18 5.99 -18.02 -3.25
N PRO A 19 6.17 -16.71 -3.48
CA PRO A 19 6.34 -16.19 -4.83
C PRO A 19 7.52 -16.90 -5.49
N SER A 20 7.30 -17.30 -6.73
CA SER A 20 8.32 -17.89 -7.58
C SER A 20 9.52 -16.95 -7.71
N LEU A 21 10.69 -17.51 -8.06
CA LEU A 21 11.87 -16.70 -8.33
C LEU A 21 11.62 -15.63 -9.39
N ALA A 22 10.77 -15.93 -10.38
CA ALA A 22 10.38 -14.99 -11.43
C ALA A 22 9.56 -13.82 -10.87
N GLU A 23 8.59 -14.09 -9.98
CA GLU A 23 7.79 -13.06 -9.32
C GLU A 23 8.63 -12.18 -8.39
N ARG A 24 9.53 -12.78 -7.62
CA ARG A 24 10.47 -12.03 -6.77
C ARG A 24 11.37 -11.11 -7.59
N ARG A 25 11.93 -11.60 -8.71
CA ARG A 25 12.74 -10.78 -9.64
C ARG A 25 11.92 -9.66 -10.26
N LYS A 26 10.66 -9.93 -10.63
CA LYS A 26 9.75 -8.91 -11.16
C LYS A 26 9.45 -7.84 -10.11
N ALA A 27 9.16 -8.21 -8.87
CA ALA A 27 8.90 -7.26 -7.78
C ALA A 27 10.14 -6.41 -7.47
N ALA A 28 11.31 -7.02 -7.36
CA ALA A 28 12.58 -6.31 -7.15
C ALA A 28 12.85 -5.28 -8.25
N LEU A 29 12.68 -5.66 -9.52
CA LEU A 29 12.84 -4.74 -10.64
C LEU A 29 11.82 -3.59 -10.60
N ARG A 30 10.57 -3.83 -10.19
CA ARG A 30 9.56 -2.78 -10.06
C ARG A 30 9.93 -1.77 -8.97
N VAL A 31 10.48 -2.23 -7.85
CA VAL A 31 10.98 -1.35 -6.77
C VAL A 31 12.19 -0.53 -7.24
N GLU A 32 13.11 -1.16 -7.97
CA GLU A 32 14.27 -0.47 -8.56
C GLU A 32 13.85 0.63 -9.55
N ILE A 33 12.91 0.32 -10.44
CA ILE A 33 12.30 1.30 -11.36
C ILE A 33 11.65 2.46 -10.59
N ALA A 34 10.91 2.15 -9.52
CA ALA A 34 10.24 3.16 -8.72
C ALA A 34 11.24 4.11 -8.06
N ALA A 35 12.30 3.57 -7.45
CA ALA A 35 13.34 4.37 -6.80
C ALA A 35 14.01 5.35 -7.78
N GLU A 36 14.39 4.88 -8.98
CA GLU A 36 14.98 5.73 -10.00
C GLU A 36 13.99 6.76 -10.57
N ALA A 37 12.73 6.39 -10.74
CA ALA A 37 11.68 7.32 -11.15
C ALA A 37 11.52 8.47 -10.15
N VAL A 38 11.45 8.17 -8.84
CA VAL A 38 11.35 9.20 -7.80
C VAL A 38 12.59 10.09 -7.81
N ARG A 39 13.79 9.52 -7.88
CA ARG A 39 15.04 10.30 -7.93
C ARG A 39 15.04 11.29 -9.10
N LEU A 40 14.62 10.85 -10.28
CA LEU A 40 14.53 11.69 -11.48
C LEU A 40 13.42 12.74 -11.36
N PHE A 41 12.25 12.38 -10.83
CA PHE A 41 11.16 13.31 -10.57
C PHE A 41 11.54 14.40 -9.57
N ALA A 42 12.24 14.05 -8.48
CA ALA A 42 12.74 15.02 -7.52
C ALA A 42 13.81 15.95 -8.14
N SER A 43 14.70 15.41 -8.98
CA SER A 43 15.80 16.19 -9.57
C SER A 43 15.35 17.11 -10.71
N HIS A 44 14.44 16.64 -11.57
CA HIS A 44 14.07 17.34 -12.81
C HIS A 44 12.60 17.79 -12.83
N GLY A 45 11.78 17.37 -11.89
CA GLY A 45 10.32 17.50 -11.97
C GLY A 45 9.70 16.41 -12.84
N VAL A 46 8.43 16.10 -12.56
CA VAL A 46 7.66 15.02 -13.22
C VAL A 46 7.51 15.29 -14.72
N THR A 47 7.17 16.52 -15.11
CA THR A 47 6.93 16.89 -16.51
C THR A 47 8.17 16.74 -17.39
N ARG A 48 9.35 17.10 -16.88
CA ARG A 48 10.61 17.05 -17.65
C ARG A 48 11.24 15.66 -17.68
N THR A 49 10.77 14.74 -16.85
CA THR A 49 11.27 13.37 -16.81
C THR A 49 10.56 12.51 -17.84
N THR A 50 11.29 11.73 -18.63
CA THR A 50 10.72 10.80 -19.61
C THR A 50 10.90 9.34 -19.21
N GLY A 51 10.09 8.46 -19.76
CA GLY A 51 10.25 7.01 -19.54
C GLY A 51 11.58 6.47 -20.05
N GLU A 52 12.12 7.03 -21.13
CA GLU A 52 13.45 6.67 -21.65
C GLU A 52 14.57 7.00 -20.65
N GLN A 53 14.45 8.11 -19.92
CA GLN A 53 15.41 8.47 -18.87
C GLN A 53 15.34 7.49 -17.70
N ILE A 54 14.13 7.12 -17.26
CA ILE A 54 13.92 6.13 -16.20
C ILE A 54 14.46 4.76 -16.64
N ALA A 55 14.10 4.30 -17.84
CA ALA A 55 14.56 3.02 -18.38
C ALA A 55 16.10 2.96 -18.48
N ARG A 56 16.72 4.05 -18.95
CA ARG A 56 18.18 4.18 -19.02
C ARG A 56 18.83 4.14 -17.64
N ALA A 57 18.26 4.81 -16.65
CA ALA A 57 18.79 4.83 -15.29
C ALA A 57 18.84 3.43 -14.66
N VAL A 58 17.87 2.56 -14.98
CA VAL A 58 17.79 1.18 -14.50
C VAL A 58 18.52 0.18 -15.43
N GLY A 59 19.00 0.61 -16.59
CA GLY A 59 19.65 -0.28 -17.57
C GLY A 59 18.70 -1.21 -18.33
N ILE A 60 17.44 -0.82 -18.51
CA ILE A 60 16.42 -1.57 -19.28
C ILE A 60 15.97 -0.82 -20.53
N SER A 61 15.32 -1.53 -21.46
CA SER A 61 14.68 -0.89 -22.61
C SER A 61 13.35 -0.22 -22.25
N SER A 62 12.96 0.85 -22.95
CA SER A 62 11.63 1.48 -22.77
C SER A 62 10.49 0.47 -22.95
N ARG A 63 10.63 -0.48 -23.90
CA ARG A 63 9.68 -1.58 -24.08
C ARG A 63 9.54 -2.43 -22.81
N THR A 64 10.63 -2.65 -22.08
CA THR A 64 10.60 -3.38 -20.81
C THR A 64 9.93 -2.56 -19.72
N LEU A 65 10.22 -1.25 -19.62
CA LEU A 65 9.54 -0.35 -18.71
C LEU A 65 8.02 -0.37 -18.92
N TRP A 66 7.58 -0.16 -20.17
CA TRP A 66 6.16 -0.08 -20.54
C TRP A 66 5.40 -1.40 -20.38
N ARG A 67 6.11 -2.54 -20.35
CA ARG A 67 5.51 -3.83 -19.98
C ARG A 67 5.12 -3.90 -18.50
N HIS A 68 5.80 -3.16 -17.64
CA HIS A 68 5.52 -3.14 -16.20
C HIS A 68 4.62 -1.98 -15.79
N PHE A 69 4.73 -0.85 -16.47
CA PHE A 69 4.10 0.41 -16.08
C PHE A 69 3.50 1.09 -17.31
N PRO A 70 2.18 1.35 -17.36
CA PRO A 70 1.56 1.97 -18.53
C PRO A 70 2.00 3.44 -18.74
N THR A 71 2.40 4.12 -17.67
CA THR A 71 2.84 5.53 -17.70
C THR A 71 4.09 5.74 -16.86
N LYS A 72 4.81 6.85 -17.09
CA LYS A 72 5.98 7.20 -16.28
C LYS A 72 5.60 7.45 -14.81
N GLU A 73 4.44 8.04 -14.56
CA GLU A 73 3.93 8.31 -13.22
C GLU A 73 3.60 7.02 -12.49
N SER A 74 3.04 6.02 -13.18
CA SER A 74 2.75 4.72 -12.57
C SER A 74 4.00 3.96 -12.13
N CYS A 75 5.20 4.36 -12.58
CA CYS A 75 6.46 3.77 -12.14
C CYS A 75 6.68 3.91 -10.63
N VAL A 76 6.13 4.95 -10.00
CA VAL A 76 6.28 5.20 -8.56
C VAL A 76 5.25 4.47 -7.69
N LEU A 77 4.27 3.80 -8.31
CA LEU A 77 3.21 3.08 -7.61
C LEU A 77 3.73 2.13 -6.52
N PRO A 78 4.78 1.30 -6.75
CA PRO A 78 5.29 0.40 -5.71
C PRO A 78 5.75 1.10 -4.43
N LEU A 79 6.20 2.35 -4.52
CA LEU A 79 6.61 3.14 -3.35
C LEU A 79 5.42 3.84 -2.69
N LEU A 80 4.47 4.33 -3.49
CA LEU A 80 3.23 4.91 -2.97
C LEU A 80 2.37 3.86 -2.25
N SER A 81 2.24 2.64 -2.77
CA SER A 81 1.42 1.61 -2.15
C SER A 81 2.06 0.92 -0.95
N ALA A 82 3.37 1.05 -0.73
CA ALA A 82 4.12 0.29 0.27
C ALA A 82 3.54 0.40 1.69
N GLY A 83 3.20 1.61 2.14
CA GLY A 83 2.60 1.82 3.47
C GLY A 83 1.22 1.18 3.61
N LEU A 84 0.41 1.22 2.55
CA LEU A 84 -0.92 0.61 2.52
C LEU A 84 -0.86 -0.92 2.45
N GLU A 85 0.05 -1.46 1.63
CA GLU A 85 0.33 -2.89 1.56
C GLU A 85 0.81 -3.44 2.91
N PHE A 86 1.67 -2.69 3.61
CA PHE A 86 2.08 -3.02 4.97
C PHE A 86 0.88 -3.05 5.93
N ALA A 87 0.03 -2.02 5.90
CA ALA A 87 -1.18 -1.99 6.74
C ALA A 87 -2.12 -3.17 6.46
N ILE A 88 -2.31 -3.55 5.19
CA ILE A 88 -3.09 -4.72 4.80
C ILE A 88 -2.47 -6.01 5.36
N GLU A 89 -1.15 -6.18 5.27
CA GLU A 89 -0.47 -7.35 5.82
C GLU A 89 -0.63 -7.43 7.35
N GLN A 90 -0.53 -6.30 8.05
CA GLN A 90 -0.78 -6.25 9.49
C GLN A 90 -2.22 -6.64 9.82
N LEU A 91 -3.21 -6.16 9.05
CA LEU A 91 -4.61 -6.51 9.25
C LEU A 91 -4.92 -7.99 9.01
N ARG A 92 -4.13 -8.71 8.20
CA ARG A 92 -4.26 -10.17 8.08
C ARG A 92 -3.94 -10.90 9.38
N GLN A 93 -3.17 -10.28 10.28
CA GLN A 93 -2.81 -10.82 11.59
C GLN A 93 -3.77 -10.36 12.70
N TRP A 94 -4.86 -9.66 12.37
CA TRP A 94 -5.80 -9.10 13.34
C TRP A 94 -6.49 -10.17 14.20
N PRO A 95 -6.32 -10.17 15.54
CA PRO A 95 -6.91 -11.18 16.42
C PRO A 95 -8.44 -11.14 16.50
N ALA A 96 -9.05 -12.32 16.62
CA ALA A 96 -10.50 -12.52 16.65
C ALA A 96 -11.19 -12.03 17.94
N ASP A 97 -10.44 -11.72 18.98
CA ASP A 97 -10.91 -11.23 20.28
C ASP A 97 -10.63 -9.73 20.48
N MET A 98 -10.06 -9.05 19.48
CA MET A 98 -9.67 -7.64 19.56
C MET A 98 -10.47 -6.77 18.60
N GLY A 99 -10.86 -5.57 19.03
CA GLY A 99 -11.43 -4.53 18.16
C GLY A 99 -10.37 -3.98 17.20
N LEU A 100 -10.79 -3.52 16.01
CA LEU A 100 -9.87 -3.03 14.98
C LEU A 100 -9.02 -1.84 15.47
N LEU A 101 -9.67 -0.86 16.10
CA LEU A 101 -9.00 0.34 16.59
C LEU A 101 -7.96 -0.01 17.67
N ASP A 102 -8.30 -0.94 18.57
CA ASP A 102 -7.38 -1.40 19.61
C ASP A 102 -6.18 -2.15 19.02
N PHE A 103 -6.43 -3.01 18.03
CA PHE A 103 -5.39 -3.74 17.32
C PHE A 103 -4.42 -2.78 16.63
N VAL A 104 -4.92 -1.87 15.80
CA VAL A 104 -4.08 -0.91 15.09
C VAL A 104 -3.35 0.00 16.08
N THR A 105 -4.03 0.46 17.14
CA THR A 105 -3.38 1.28 18.18
C THR A 105 -2.23 0.54 18.86
N ARG A 106 -2.40 -0.76 19.13
CA ARG A 106 -1.36 -1.60 19.71
C ARG A 106 -0.20 -1.81 18.75
N SER A 107 -0.45 -2.12 17.47
CA SER A 107 0.59 -2.30 16.46
C SER A 107 1.41 -1.03 16.22
N LEU A 108 0.77 0.15 16.21
CA LEU A 108 1.47 1.41 16.07
C LEU A 108 2.37 1.70 17.30
N ARG A 109 1.93 1.31 18.50
CA ARG A 109 2.69 1.50 19.75
C ARG A 109 3.84 0.51 19.93
N SER A 110 3.78 -0.68 19.34
CA SER A 110 4.89 -1.65 19.38
C SER A 110 6.05 -1.24 18.47
N GLY A 111 5.88 -0.20 17.64
CA GLY A 111 6.91 0.28 16.71
C GLY A 111 7.03 -0.55 15.44
N GLU A 112 6.07 -1.44 15.17
CA GLU A 112 6.00 -2.20 13.92
C GLU A 112 5.44 -1.30 12.82
N LEU A 113 6.29 -0.42 12.33
CA LEU A 113 5.98 0.53 11.26
C LEU A 113 6.84 0.25 10.05
N PRO A 114 6.34 0.55 8.84
CA PRO A 114 7.19 0.55 7.67
C PRO A 114 8.28 1.61 7.85
N ASP A 115 9.50 1.31 7.40
CA ASP A 115 10.57 2.30 7.35
C ASP A 115 10.15 3.43 6.42
N VAL A 116 10.09 4.65 6.95
CA VAL A 116 9.61 5.82 6.21
C VAL A 116 10.78 6.53 5.58
N ALA A 117 11.30 5.96 4.51
CA ALA A 117 12.42 6.56 3.79
C ALA A 117 12.04 7.98 3.33
N PRO A 118 12.92 9.00 3.50
CA PRO A 118 12.63 10.39 3.13
C PRO A 118 12.13 10.56 1.68
N VAL A 119 12.65 9.73 0.77
CA VAL A 119 12.25 9.68 -0.65
C VAL A 119 10.76 9.37 -0.86
N ILE A 120 10.14 8.59 0.04
CA ILE A 120 8.70 8.26 -0.01
C ILE A 120 7.88 9.46 0.47
N LEU A 121 8.35 10.18 1.49
CA LEU A 121 7.68 11.40 1.98
C LEU A 121 7.67 12.49 0.93
N ASP A 122 8.82 12.72 0.29
CA ASP A 122 8.91 13.64 -0.82
C ASP A 122 7.96 13.26 -1.95
N LEU A 123 7.89 11.96 -2.29
CA LEU A 123 6.98 11.48 -3.31
C LEU A 123 5.51 11.74 -2.95
N ILE A 124 5.07 11.40 -1.73
CA ILE A 124 3.71 11.66 -1.28
C ILE A 124 3.41 13.17 -1.32
N ARG A 125 4.36 14.01 -0.90
CA ARG A 125 4.24 15.48 -0.99
C ARG A 125 4.09 15.95 -2.44
N MET A 126 4.84 15.40 -3.39
CA MET A 126 4.71 15.73 -4.81
C MET A 126 3.32 15.45 -5.37
N THR A 127 2.58 14.48 -4.82
CA THR A 127 1.18 14.20 -5.22
C THR A 127 0.23 15.37 -4.93
N SER A 128 0.57 16.28 -4.01
CA SER A 128 -0.25 17.46 -3.72
C SER A 128 -0.13 18.54 -4.80
N THR A 129 0.96 18.55 -5.56
CA THR A 129 1.28 19.57 -6.56
C THR A 129 1.23 19.04 -8.00
N ASP A 130 1.41 17.73 -8.21
CA ASP A 130 1.36 17.11 -9.54
C ASP A 130 0.07 16.27 -9.72
N PRO A 131 -0.84 16.66 -10.63
CA PRO A 131 -2.11 15.95 -10.82
C PRO A 131 -1.97 14.50 -11.31
N ALA A 132 -0.92 14.19 -12.07
CA ALA A 132 -0.73 12.84 -12.60
C ALA A 132 -0.23 11.89 -11.51
N LEU A 133 0.66 12.34 -10.63
CA LEU A 133 1.01 11.62 -9.40
C LEU A 133 -0.16 11.53 -8.44
N ARG A 134 -1.00 12.59 -8.32
CA ARG A 134 -2.22 12.55 -7.52
C ARG A 134 -3.16 11.43 -7.96
N ALA A 135 -3.33 11.25 -9.26
CA ALA A 135 -4.15 10.18 -9.82
C ALA A 135 -3.61 8.79 -9.44
N VAL A 136 -2.29 8.57 -9.55
CA VAL A 136 -1.66 7.29 -9.14
C VAL A 136 -1.85 7.03 -7.64
N TRP A 137 -1.66 8.05 -6.81
CA TRP A 137 -1.84 7.95 -5.36
C TRP A 137 -3.27 7.61 -4.96
N LEU A 138 -4.26 8.28 -5.56
CA LEU A 138 -5.67 7.98 -5.32
C LEU A 138 -6.07 6.61 -5.84
N GLN A 139 -5.58 6.20 -7.02
CA GLN A 139 -5.85 4.88 -7.56
C GLN A 139 -5.30 3.76 -6.67
N ALA A 140 -4.09 3.92 -6.11
CA ALA A 140 -3.52 2.95 -5.18
C ALA A 140 -4.43 2.73 -3.95
N HIS A 141 -5.02 3.80 -3.43
CA HIS A 141 -5.97 3.73 -2.33
C HIS A 141 -7.32 3.15 -2.74
N ASP A 142 -7.81 3.44 -3.93
CA ASP A 142 -9.07 2.89 -4.45
C ASP A 142 -8.95 1.38 -4.70
N ASP A 143 -7.86 0.94 -5.32
CA ASP A 143 -7.54 -0.47 -5.60
C ASP A 143 -7.45 -1.32 -4.31
N ALA A 144 -7.15 -0.71 -3.18
CA ALA A 144 -7.09 -1.38 -1.89
C ALA A 144 -8.45 -1.57 -1.21
N LEU A 145 -9.49 -0.83 -1.61
CA LEU A 145 -10.80 -0.88 -0.95
C LEU A 145 -11.44 -2.27 -0.98
N PRO A 146 -11.42 -3.03 -2.10
CA PRO A 146 -11.95 -4.40 -2.10
C PRO A 146 -11.24 -5.32 -1.12
N VAL A 147 -9.91 -5.17 -0.98
CA VAL A 147 -9.10 -5.99 -0.06
C VAL A 147 -9.43 -5.67 1.39
N LEU A 148 -9.47 -4.38 1.73
CA LEU A 148 -9.87 -3.93 3.07
C LEU A 148 -11.31 -4.33 3.40
N GLY A 149 -12.24 -4.18 2.45
CA GLY A 149 -13.62 -4.61 2.58
C GLY A 149 -13.72 -6.10 2.88
N GLN A 150 -12.96 -6.94 2.16
CA GLN A 150 -12.95 -8.38 2.40
C GLN A 150 -12.41 -8.73 3.79
N LEU A 151 -11.33 -8.09 4.25
CA LEU A 151 -10.80 -8.33 5.60
C LEU A 151 -11.82 -8.00 6.71
N LEU A 152 -12.60 -6.92 6.53
CA LEU A 152 -13.66 -6.55 7.47
C LEU A 152 -14.88 -7.48 7.37
N ALA A 153 -15.22 -7.92 6.16
CA ALA A 153 -16.30 -8.88 5.90
C ALA A 153 -16.01 -10.23 6.58
N ASP A 154 -14.82 -10.77 6.36
CA ASP A 154 -14.36 -12.03 6.96
C ASP A 154 -14.44 -11.99 8.49
N ARG A 155 -14.15 -10.83 9.09
CA ARG A 155 -14.23 -10.64 10.54
C ARG A 155 -15.66 -10.59 11.05
N SER A 156 -16.53 -9.86 10.36
CA SER A 156 -17.88 -9.56 10.83
C SER A 156 -18.90 -10.65 10.48
N GLY A 157 -18.55 -11.56 9.57
CA GLY A 157 -19.48 -12.53 8.99
C GLY A 157 -20.51 -11.88 8.07
N VAL A 158 -20.32 -10.61 7.71
CA VAL A 158 -21.18 -9.83 6.81
C VAL A 158 -20.52 -9.75 5.43
N SER A 159 -21.31 -9.68 4.36
CA SER A 159 -20.79 -9.57 3.00
C SER A 159 -19.92 -8.32 2.80
N ALA A 160 -18.87 -8.43 1.98
CA ALA A 160 -18.05 -7.29 1.55
C ALA A 160 -18.84 -6.27 0.69
N ASP A 161 -19.96 -6.69 0.09
CA ASP A 161 -20.86 -5.81 -0.66
C ASP A 161 -21.77 -4.98 0.24
N ASP A 162 -21.88 -5.34 1.53
CA ASP A 162 -22.68 -4.60 2.50
C ASP A 162 -22.19 -3.15 2.60
N LEU A 163 -23.12 -2.21 2.51
CA LEU A 163 -22.81 -0.78 2.53
C LEU A 163 -22.01 -0.39 3.78
N ARG A 164 -22.30 -0.98 4.95
CA ARG A 164 -21.58 -0.69 6.19
C ARG A 164 -20.13 -1.14 6.11
N ILE A 165 -19.87 -2.32 5.55
CA ILE A 165 -18.50 -2.84 5.36
C ILE A 165 -17.73 -1.95 4.40
N ARG A 166 -18.33 -1.57 3.26
CA ARG A 166 -17.71 -0.65 2.30
C ARG A 166 -17.42 0.72 2.90
N VAL A 167 -18.34 1.27 3.69
CA VAL A 167 -18.13 2.53 4.42
C VAL A 167 -16.98 2.39 5.41
N HIS A 168 -16.94 1.35 6.24
CA HIS A 168 -15.85 1.15 7.19
C HIS A 168 -14.48 0.99 6.51
N ALA A 169 -14.40 0.24 5.40
CA ALA A 169 -13.18 0.12 4.61
C ALA A 169 -12.74 1.48 4.05
N ALA A 170 -13.67 2.26 3.50
CA ALA A 170 -13.39 3.59 2.97
C ALA A 170 -12.95 4.58 4.06
N THR A 171 -13.59 4.55 5.23
CA THR A 171 -13.23 5.39 6.38
C THR A 171 -11.83 5.06 6.89
N PHE A 172 -11.52 3.77 7.06
CA PHE A 172 -10.19 3.34 7.47
C PHE A 172 -9.11 3.73 6.44
N ASN A 173 -9.33 3.43 5.16
CA ASN A 173 -8.42 3.79 4.07
C ASN A 173 -8.22 5.30 3.96
N GLY A 174 -9.29 6.08 4.11
CA GLY A 174 -9.25 7.54 4.12
C GLY A 174 -8.43 8.10 5.28
N ALA A 175 -8.52 7.49 6.47
CA ALA A 175 -7.70 7.86 7.63
C ALA A 175 -6.21 7.61 7.38
N LEU A 176 -5.85 6.44 6.84
CA LEU A 176 -4.46 6.12 6.48
C LEU A 176 -3.90 7.09 5.43
N ARG A 177 -4.69 7.39 4.39
CA ARG A 177 -4.30 8.32 3.34
C ARG A 177 -4.09 9.73 3.90
N ALA A 178 -5.06 10.23 4.67
CA ALA A 178 -4.99 11.57 5.26
C ALA A 178 -3.79 11.71 6.21
N ALA A 179 -3.54 10.71 7.07
CA ALA A 179 -2.37 10.68 7.93
C ALA A 179 -1.06 10.70 7.15
N SER A 180 -0.97 9.93 6.06
CA SER A 180 0.24 9.87 5.21
C SER A 180 0.50 11.19 4.49
N GLU A 181 -0.55 11.81 3.93
CA GLU A 181 -0.48 13.14 3.28
C GLU A 181 -0.11 14.23 4.31
N ASP A 182 -0.64 14.15 5.52
CA ASP A 182 -0.36 15.08 6.61
C ASP A 182 1.07 14.97 7.13
N PHE A 183 1.53 13.74 7.36
CA PHE A 183 2.89 13.45 7.77
C PHE A 183 3.90 13.93 6.71
N ALA A 184 3.68 13.60 5.44
CA ALA A 184 4.55 14.06 4.35
C ALA A 184 4.59 15.59 4.23
N ARG A 185 3.49 16.29 4.51
CA ARG A 185 3.45 17.76 4.48
C ARG A 185 4.25 18.38 5.63
N GLN A 186 4.20 17.77 6.82
CA GLN A 186 4.87 18.29 8.02
C GLN A 186 6.37 17.98 8.03
N TYR A 187 6.77 16.77 7.60
CA TYR A 187 8.10 16.24 7.90
C TYR A 187 8.99 15.97 6.68
N ALA A 188 8.57 16.25 5.44
CA ALA A 188 9.39 15.98 4.25
C ALA A 188 10.75 16.71 4.24
N GLU A 189 10.83 17.89 4.86
CA GLU A 189 12.05 18.71 4.92
C GLU A 189 12.81 18.54 6.26
N GLU A 190 12.34 17.68 7.17
CA GLU A 190 12.92 17.48 8.49
C GLU A 190 13.87 16.27 8.51
N PRO A 191 15.20 16.47 8.65
CA PRO A 191 16.15 15.38 8.76
C PRO A 191 15.95 14.65 10.10
N GLY A 192 15.42 13.44 10.07
CA GLY A 192 15.23 12.61 11.27
C GLY A 192 13.78 12.34 11.65
N ALA A 193 12.83 12.66 10.78
CA ALA A 193 11.44 12.25 10.95
C ALA A 193 11.36 10.76 11.33
N SER A 194 10.74 10.48 12.46
CA SER A 194 10.80 9.19 13.14
C SER A 194 9.54 8.36 12.93
N GLY A 195 9.65 7.03 13.07
CA GLY A 195 8.48 6.16 13.12
C GLY A 195 7.44 6.59 14.18
N SER A 196 7.87 7.18 15.29
CA SER A 196 6.96 7.68 16.33
C SER A 196 6.04 8.82 15.86
N GLU A 197 6.51 9.69 14.96
CA GLU A 197 5.69 10.80 14.46
C GLU A 197 4.62 10.30 13.48
N ILE A 198 4.96 9.40 12.56
CA ILE A 198 3.96 8.82 11.65
C ILE A 198 2.91 8.01 12.42
N ALA A 199 3.30 7.27 13.46
CA ALA A 199 2.36 6.60 14.35
C ALA A 199 1.41 7.59 15.02
N THR A 200 1.91 8.77 15.41
CA THR A 200 1.08 9.82 16.01
C THR A 200 0.06 10.35 15.00
N CYS A 201 0.48 10.66 13.77
CA CYS A 201 -0.43 11.06 12.69
C CYS A 201 -1.50 9.98 12.39
N LEU A 202 -1.08 8.71 12.30
CA LEU A 202 -1.99 7.59 12.05
C LEU A 202 -3.01 7.42 13.17
N LEU A 203 -2.58 7.46 14.44
CA LEU A 203 -3.47 7.38 15.60
C LEU A 203 -4.47 8.54 15.64
N ALA A 204 -4.01 9.76 15.34
CA ALA A 204 -4.89 10.93 15.31
C ALA A 204 -5.97 10.80 14.21
N ALA A 205 -5.58 10.39 13.00
CA ALA A 205 -6.51 10.20 11.90
C ALA A 205 -7.51 9.07 12.16
N LEU A 206 -7.08 7.95 12.75
CA LEU A 206 -7.96 6.83 13.09
C LEU A 206 -8.95 7.18 14.20
N ARG A 207 -8.53 8.00 15.18
CA ARG A 207 -9.46 8.53 16.19
C ARG A 207 -10.51 9.43 15.58
N ALA A 208 -10.13 10.39 14.75
CA ALA A 208 -11.08 11.24 14.03
C ALA A 208 -12.06 10.41 13.18
N ALA A 209 -11.56 9.37 12.50
CA ALA A 209 -12.40 8.45 11.74
C ALA A 209 -13.38 7.65 12.62
N SER A 210 -13.00 7.30 13.85
CA SER A 210 -13.87 6.61 14.82
C SER A 210 -14.92 7.51 15.45
N GLU A 211 -14.63 8.81 15.57
CA GLU A 211 -15.57 9.82 16.07
C GLU A 211 -16.67 10.13 15.03
N GLY A 212 -16.38 9.92 13.74
CA GLY A 212 -17.34 10.07 12.65
C GLY A 212 -17.32 11.48 12.04
N LEU A 213 -18.48 11.93 11.55
CA LEU A 213 -18.61 13.29 11.01
C LEU A 213 -18.74 14.28 12.17
N PRO A 214 -17.83 15.26 12.30
CA PRO A 214 -18.05 16.35 13.23
C PRO A 214 -19.17 17.22 12.65
N TYR A 215 -20.27 17.30 13.39
CA TYR A 215 -21.50 18.07 13.11
C TYR A 215 -22.47 17.45 12.09
#